data_AF-A0A1Y5HWU4-F1
#
_entry.id   AF-A0A1Y5HWU4-F1
#
_cell.length_a   1.000
_cell.length_b   1.000
_cell.length_c   1.000
_cell.angle_alpha   90.00
_cell.angle_beta   90.00
_cell.angle_gamma   90.00
#
_symmetry.space_group_name_H-M   'P 1'
#
loop_
_entity.id
_entity.type
_entity.pdbx_description
1 polymer ?
#
loop_
_entity_poly.entity_id
_entity_poly.type
_entity_poly.pdbx_seq_one_letter_code
_entity_poly.pdbx_strand_id
1 'polypeptide(L)'
;MPAFNPVLNKALLTIFSASLLFGCSAFDNDDDDDDPVTTSMSGKVADGYLAGAKVCLDLNSNKVCDEGEPSTTSTDGGEFSLDGVTQAQLDSAPLLVEIIVGETIDEDYPDVTITKKYTLTAPAGYAFISPLTTMVQSEIEESGLSPEDAEGSVQAKLGTTLDLGADYVAGAAGETDADEFERLHKVAQVTVVVLQNNIELVEEVLAGADVSFEDLVGLIVAQVLDALEDISTQVDAAGDSFDPTTVAESDAVDAANIDPASVEEDIAEREAARLIATANIAAVLGSGDSLHFFEADSHNSTLEFFYSSVSPGANSTVVISDFMFDPSGNGSWVAETESENDNNQMCVLANSSWNCIADESETISIEGDAVIVEIGGLAATRTEITGVSADLTSKRIQTFLDDEEFMLVTNPKADFTTGATGYKLSFTRTQDMHAIFKQNVADATDCWDGGGSQGIEVGQPFNPTDVWCNNTFIRTGDGNHETDGAAATTLAQLISATAATNPTDISNIKGTSIYGRDLEVMVEFVTGGISNFYTIRHQEGQASVIESKLVGSW
;
A
#
# COMPACT_ATOMS: atom_id res chain seq x y z
N MET A 1 11.01 8.73 23.40
CA MET A 1 10.55 7.40 22.97
C MET A 1 9.30 7.68 22.17
N PRO A 2 9.24 7.47 20.84
CA PRO A 2 8.05 7.87 20.12
C PRO A 2 6.96 6.85 20.44
N ALA A 3 6.01 7.29 21.26
CA ALA A 3 4.68 6.72 21.32
C ALA A 3 4.10 6.58 19.91
N PHE A 4 3.26 5.56 19.74
CA PHE A 4 2.36 5.34 18.60
C PHE A 4 1.98 6.67 17.91
N ASN A 5 2.66 6.98 16.81
CA ASN A 5 2.29 8.06 15.93
C ASN A 5 1.77 7.37 14.67
N PRO A 6 0.44 7.20 14.48
CA PRO A 6 -0.08 6.54 13.30
C PRO A 6 0.34 7.36 12.09
N VAL A 7 1.32 6.82 11.37
CA VAL A 7 1.95 7.45 10.21
C VAL A 7 0.86 7.74 9.19
N LEU A 8 0.79 9.04 8.91
CA LEU A 8 -0.17 9.73 8.09
C LEU A 8 0.11 9.44 6.60
N ASN A 9 -0.40 8.33 6.06
CA ASN A 9 -0.40 8.14 4.60
C ASN A 9 -1.49 9.01 3.97
N LYS A 10 -1.07 10.00 3.18
CA LYS A 10 -1.91 10.94 2.43
C LYS A 10 -1.74 10.70 0.94
N ALA A 11 -2.85 10.49 0.24
CA ALA A 11 -2.98 10.87 -1.17
C ALA A 11 -4.33 11.61 -1.35
N LEU A 12 -4.26 12.76 -2.03
CA LEU A 12 -5.33 13.72 -2.27
C LEU A 12 -5.93 13.47 -3.66
N LEU A 13 -7.25 13.51 -3.81
CA LEU A 13 -7.85 14.12 -5.01
C LEU A 13 -9.25 14.69 -4.73
N THR A 14 -9.36 16.01 -4.85
CA THR A 14 -10.61 16.78 -4.71
C THR A 14 -11.20 17.05 -6.10
N ILE A 15 -12.39 16.51 -6.41
CA ILE A 15 -13.19 16.96 -7.56
C ILE A 15 -14.46 17.66 -7.08
N PHE A 16 -14.50 18.96 -7.36
CA PHE A 16 -15.65 19.83 -7.28
C PHE A 16 -16.69 19.39 -8.32
N SER A 17 -17.90 18.99 -7.91
CA SER A 17 -19.05 18.90 -8.80
C SER A 17 -20.28 19.54 -8.16
N ALA A 18 -20.53 20.79 -8.54
CA ALA A 18 -21.78 21.48 -8.31
C ALA A 18 -22.82 20.98 -9.32
N SER A 19 -23.88 20.31 -8.86
CA SER A 19 -25.07 20.07 -9.66
C SER A 19 -26.34 20.42 -8.91
N LEU A 20 -27.15 21.22 -9.60
CA LEU A 20 -28.35 21.90 -9.18
C LEU A 20 -29.48 20.94 -8.77
N LEU A 21 -30.18 21.28 -7.68
CA LEU A 21 -31.54 20.83 -7.42
C LEU A 21 -32.51 21.37 -8.49
N PHE A 22 -33.20 20.46 -9.18
CA PHE A 22 -34.59 20.58 -9.63
C PHE A 22 -35.18 19.15 -9.53
N GLY A 23 -36.17 18.90 -8.66
CA GLY A 23 -37.59 18.77 -9.05
C GLY A 23 -37.81 17.50 -9.87
N CYS A 24 -38.60 16.50 -9.49
CA CYS A 24 -40.02 16.61 -9.15
C CYS A 24 -40.55 15.23 -8.70
N SER A 25 -41.66 15.25 -7.97
CA SER A 25 -42.56 14.14 -7.61
C SER A 25 -43.03 13.26 -8.78
N ALA A 26 -43.29 11.97 -8.52
CA ALA A 26 -44.62 11.35 -8.65
C ALA A 26 -44.55 9.83 -8.35
N PHE A 27 -45.55 9.35 -7.61
CA PHE A 27 -45.87 7.93 -7.45
C PHE A 27 -46.43 7.37 -8.75
N ASP A 28 -45.98 6.19 -9.19
CA ASP A 28 -46.88 5.20 -9.79
C ASP A 28 -46.38 3.80 -9.46
N ASN A 29 -47.33 2.89 -9.30
CA ASN A 29 -47.19 1.60 -8.66
C ASN A 29 -47.54 0.54 -9.69
N ASP A 30 -46.54 0.00 -10.39
CA ASP A 30 -46.67 -1.17 -11.25
C ASP A 30 -45.59 -2.20 -10.88
N ASP A 31 -46.07 -3.40 -10.53
CA ASP A 31 -45.29 -4.62 -10.41
C ASP A 31 -44.86 -5.04 -11.83
N ASP A 32 -43.65 -4.66 -12.24
CA ASP A 32 -42.94 -5.30 -13.33
C ASP A 32 -41.80 -6.14 -12.73
N ASP A 33 -41.84 -7.45 -12.97
CA ASP A 33 -40.69 -8.34 -12.78
C ASP A 33 -39.57 -7.84 -13.72
N ASP A 34 -38.72 -6.97 -13.19
CA ASP A 34 -37.57 -6.39 -13.88
C ASP A 34 -36.50 -7.49 -14.00
N ASP A 35 -36.58 -8.32 -15.04
CA ASP A 35 -35.49 -9.20 -15.43
C ASP A 35 -34.23 -8.33 -15.59
N PRO A 36 -33.10 -8.67 -14.95
CA PRO A 36 -31.91 -7.83 -14.99
C PRO A 36 -31.46 -7.62 -16.43
N VAL A 37 -31.29 -6.34 -16.82
CA VAL A 37 -30.78 -5.99 -18.15
C VAL A 37 -29.37 -6.55 -18.31
N THR A 38 -29.22 -7.55 -19.16
CA THR A 38 -27.93 -8.15 -19.50
C THR A 38 -27.32 -7.48 -20.73
N THR A 39 -25.99 -7.45 -20.77
CA THR A 39 -25.14 -6.89 -21.83
C THR A 39 -24.09 -7.93 -22.24
N SER A 40 -23.22 -7.54 -23.18
CA SER A 40 -22.03 -8.27 -23.59
C SER A 40 -20.77 -7.44 -23.31
N MET A 41 -19.70 -8.09 -22.87
CA MET A 41 -18.37 -7.49 -22.73
C MET A 41 -17.39 -8.26 -23.61
N SER A 42 -16.50 -7.54 -24.30
CA SER A 42 -15.45 -8.14 -25.13
C SER A 42 -14.10 -7.60 -24.72
N GLY A 43 -13.07 -8.42 -24.89
CA GLY A 43 -11.73 -8.11 -24.47
C GLY A 43 -10.69 -9.02 -25.11
N LYS A 44 -9.47 -8.97 -24.60
CA LYS A 44 -8.38 -9.86 -25.00
C LYS A 44 -7.62 -10.40 -23.80
N VAL A 45 -6.99 -11.54 -23.99
CA VAL A 45 -6.03 -12.12 -23.04
C VAL A 45 -4.65 -12.26 -23.70
N ALA A 46 -3.59 -11.88 -22.98
CA ALA A 46 -2.22 -12.01 -23.46
C ALA A 46 -1.19 -12.25 -22.34
N ASP A 47 -0.30 -13.23 -22.56
CA ASP A 47 1.14 -13.17 -22.25
C ASP A 47 1.85 -12.67 -23.52
N GLY A 48 1.99 -13.53 -24.54
CA GLY A 48 1.53 -13.22 -25.90
C GLY A 48 0.05 -13.59 -26.05
N TYR A 49 -0.61 -13.23 -27.16
CA TYR A 49 -2.06 -13.52 -27.28
C TYR A 49 -2.38 -14.99 -27.03
N LEU A 50 -3.31 -15.24 -26.11
CA LEU A 50 -3.64 -16.60 -25.67
C LEU A 50 -4.89 -17.12 -26.37
N ALA A 51 -4.74 -18.07 -27.28
CA ALA A 51 -5.83 -18.72 -28.00
C ALA A 51 -6.24 -20.03 -27.31
N GLY A 52 -7.55 -20.26 -27.12
CA GLY A 52 -8.06 -21.48 -26.50
C GLY A 52 -7.94 -21.51 -24.97
N ALA A 53 -7.88 -20.35 -24.32
CA ALA A 53 -7.94 -20.24 -22.86
C ALA A 53 -9.40 -20.05 -22.39
N LYS A 54 -9.76 -20.56 -21.21
CA LYS A 54 -11.10 -20.34 -20.64
C LYS A 54 -11.12 -18.99 -19.93
N VAL A 55 -12.05 -18.13 -20.29
CA VAL A 55 -12.23 -16.79 -19.69
C VAL A 55 -13.55 -16.76 -18.94
N CYS A 56 -13.58 -16.26 -17.72
CA CYS A 56 -14.80 -16.09 -16.95
C CYS A 56 -14.78 -14.79 -16.14
N LEU A 57 -15.96 -14.42 -15.64
CA LEU A 57 -16.11 -13.40 -14.60
C LEU A 57 -16.14 -14.11 -13.25
N ASP A 58 -15.11 -13.90 -12.42
CA ASP A 58 -14.95 -14.56 -11.12
C ASP A 58 -15.80 -13.85 -10.07
N LEU A 59 -17.04 -14.32 -9.91
CA LEU A 59 -18.07 -13.66 -9.11
C LEU A 59 -17.91 -13.93 -7.62
N ASN A 60 -17.18 -14.97 -7.25
CA ASN A 60 -16.92 -15.35 -5.86
C ASN A 60 -15.47 -15.13 -5.42
N SER A 61 -14.64 -14.63 -6.34
CA SER A 61 -13.22 -14.28 -6.15
C SER A 61 -12.35 -15.48 -5.76
N ASN A 62 -12.73 -16.71 -6.15
CA ASN A 62 -12.02 -17.92 -5.76
C ASN A 62 -10.89 -18.35 -6.71
N LYS A 63 -10.61 -17.54 -7.75
CA LYS A 63 -9.60 -17.81 -8.77
C LYS A 63 -9.83 -19.11 -9.56
N VAL A 64 -11.07 -19.56 -9.65
CA VAL A 64 -11.50 -20.73 -10.43
C VAL A 64 -12.72 -20.35 -11.25
N CYS A 65 -12.76 -20.72 -12.53
CA CYS A 65 -13.95 -20.47 -13.34
C CYS A 65 -15.04 -21.51 -13.02
N ASP A 66 -15.95 -21.16 -12.12
CA ASP A 66 -16.96 -22.07 -11.56
C ASP A 66 -18.16 -22.34 -12.47
N GLU A 67 -18.87 -23.43 -12.18
CA GLU A 67 -20.14 -23.72 -12.83
C GLU A 67 -21.20 -22.69 -12.41
N GLY A 68 -21.71 -21.94 -13.39
CA GLY A 68 -22.70 -20.88 -13.16
C GLY A 68 -22.13 -19.47 -13.32
N GLU A 69 -20.81 -19.33 -13.42
CA GLU A 69 -20.18 -18.07 -13.78
C GLU A 69 -20.23 -17.82 -15.29
N PRO A 70 -20.48 -16.56 -15.73
CA PRO A 70 -20.38 -16.18 -17.13
C PRO A 70 -18.99 -16.52 -17.66
N SER A 71 -18.92 -17.39 -18.67
CA SER A 71 -17.65 -17.88 -19.21
C SER A 71 -17.68 -18.09 -20.72
N THR A 72 -16.51 -18.08 -21.31
CA THR A 72 -16.26 -18.23 -22.75
C THR A 72 -14.86 -18.82 -22.98
N THR A 73 -14.46 -18.98 -24.24
CA THR A 73 -13.11 -19.42 -24.62
C THR A 73 -12.50 -18.40 -25.56
N SER A 74 -11.26 -17.99 -25.30
CA SER A 74 -10.55 -17.06 -26.17
C SER A 74 -10.26 -17.69 -27.53
N THR A 75 -10.25 -16.88 -28.58
CA THR A 75 -9.94 -17.28 -29.95
C THR A 75 -8.58 -16.74 -30.39
N ASP A 76 -8.21 -16.99 -31.65
CA ASP A 76 -7.04 -16.37 -32.31
C ASP A 76 -6.99 -14.86 -32.02
N GLY A 77 -5.79 -14.33 -31.77
CA GLY A 77 -5.55 -12.95 -31.33
C GLY A 77 -5.97 -12.68 -29.88
N GLY A 78 -6.23 -13.73 -29.09
CA GLY A 78 -6.61 -13.65 -27.68
C GLY A 78 -8.01 -13.10 -27.43
N GLU A 79 -8.83 -12.94 -28.47
CA GLU A 79 -10.14 -12.28 -28.38
C GLU A 79 -11.15 -13.13 -27.61
N PHE A 80 -11.98 -12.49 -26.78
CA PHE A 80 -13.10 -13.15 -26.10
C PHE A 80 -14.34 -12.24 -26.03
N SER A 81 -15.51 -12.86 -25.87
CA SER A 81 -16.77 -12.17 -25.60
C SER A 81 -17.58 -12.93 -24.54
N LEU A 82 -17.95 -12.23 -23.48
CA LEU A 82 -18.83 -12.70 -22.41
C LEU A 82 -20.21 -12.10 -22.61
N ASP A 83 -21.19 -12.96 -22.86
CA ASP A 83 -22.59 -12.57 -23.05
C ASP A 83 -23.41 -12.83 -21.76
N GLY A 84 -24.51 -12.12 -21.59
CA GLY A 84 -25.45 -12.38 -20.50
C GLY A 84 -24.98 -11.86 -19.13
N VAL A 85 -24.03 -10.93 -19.12
CA VAL A 85 -23.49 -10.29 -17.91
C VAL A 85 -24.26 -9.02 -17.59
N THR A 86 -24.38 -8.66 -16.31
CA THR A 86 -24.97 -7.37 -15.89
C THR A 86 -23.89 -6.33 -15.67
N GLN A 87 -24.22 -5.05 -15.79
CA GLN A 87 -23.25 -3.97 -15.49
C GLN A 87 -22.74 -4.05 -14.05
N ALA A 88 -23.61 -4.38 -13.08
CA ALA A 88 -23.21 -4.53 -11.69
C ALA A 88 -22.13 -5.61 -11.49
N GLN A 89 -22.22 -6.73 -12.23
CA GLN A 89 -21.20 -7.78 -12.19
C GLN A 89 -19.89 -7.30 -12.82
N LEU A 90 -19.95 -6.57 -13.95
CA LEU A 90 -18.78 -6.01 -14.62
C LEU A 90 -18.04 -4.96 -13.78
N ASP A 91 -18.78 -4.23 -12.94
CA ASP A 91 -18.24 -3.19 -12.07
C ASP A 91 -17.66 -3.77 -10.76
N SER A 92 -17.97 -5.02 -10.41
CA SER A 92 -17.62 -5.59 -9.09
C SER A 92 -16.72 -6.82 -9.13
N ALA A 93 -16.69 -7.56 -10.24
CA ALA A 93 -15.99 -8.84 -10.30
C ALA A 93 -14.77 -8.77 -11.23
N PRO A 94 -13.62 -9.36 -10.85
CA PRO A 94 -12.47 -9.46 -11.72
C PRO A 94 -12.72 -10.45 -12.87
N LEU A 95 -12.05 -10.21 -13.98
CA LEU A 95 -11.91 -11.22 -15.03
C LEU A 95 -10.85 -12.24 -14.61
N LEU A 96 -11.09 -13.51 -14.96
CA LEU A 96 -10.17 -14.61 -14.72
C LEU A 96 -9.97 -15.41 -16.01
N VAL A 97 -8.73 -15.82 -16.26
CA VAL A 97 -8.37 -16.78 -17.29
C VAL A 97 -7.77 -18.03 -16.67
N GLU A 98 -8.29 -19.20 -17.07
CA GLU A 98 -7.69 -20.50 -16.82
C GLU A 98 -7.06 -21.05 -18.10
N ILE A 99 -5.78 -21.42 -18.00
CA ILE A 99 -5.07 -22.10 -19.08
C ILE A 99 -5.49 -23.57 -19.15
N ILE A 100 -5.86 -24.01 -20.35
CA ILE A 100 -6.21 -25.40 -20.65
C ILE A 100 -4.95 -26.10 -21.16
N VAL A 101 -4.30 -26.86 -20.28
CA VAL A 101 -3.05 -27.57 -20.58
C VAL A 101 -3.21 -28.49 -21.80
N GLY A 102 -2.32 -28.33 -22.79
CA GLY A 102 -2.34 -29.10 -24.03
C GLY A 102 -3.34 -28.61 -25.08
N GLU A 103 -4.10 -27.55 -24.80
CA GLU A 103 -5.05 -26.94 -25.75
C GLU A 103 -4.75 -25.46 -25.99
N THR A 104 -4.48 -24.68 -24.93
CA THR A 104 -4.16 -23.25 -25.03
C THR A 104 -2.81 -23.05 -25.72
N ILE A 105 -2.77 -22.11 -26.66
CA ILE A 105 -1.58 -21.71 -27.41
C ILE A 105 -1.27 -20.25 -27.09
N ASP A 106 -0.01 -19.98 -26.75
CA ASP A 106 0.55 -18.63 -26.77
C ASP A 106 1.05 -18.32 -28.19
N GLU A 107 0.52 -17.25 -28.79
CA GLU A 107 0.87 -16.84 -30.15
C GLU A 107 2.31 -16.32 -30.29
N ASP A 108 3.05 -16.09 -29.21
CA ASP A 108 4.51 -15.91 -29.25
C ASP A 108 5.24 -17.21 -29.64
N TYR A 109 4.61 -18.37 -29.36
CA TYR A 109 5.11 -19.70 -29.68
C TYR A 109 4.00 -20.56 -30.32
N PRO A 110 3.51 -20.21 -31.53
CA PRO A 110 2.24 -20.72 -32.08
C PRO A 110 2.22 -22.23 -32.40
N ASP A 111 3.37 -22.89 -32.43
CA ASP A 111 3.51 -24.33 -32.66
C ASP A 111 3.57 -25.14 -31.36
N VAL A 112 3.50 -24.49 -30.19
CA VAL A 112 3.65 -25.10 -28.87
C VAL A 112 2.41 -24.83 -28.02
N THR A 113 1.75 -25.90 -27.59
CA THR A 113 0.69 -25.79 -26.58
C THR A 113 1.30 -25.62 -25.20
N ILE A 114 0.70 -24.79 -24.36
CA ILE A 114 1.15 -24.59 -22.99
C ILE A 114 1.01 -25.90 -22.19
N THR A 115 2.06 -26.27 -21.46
CA THR A 115 2.17 -27.55 -20.74
C THR A 115 1.94 -27.44 -19.24
N LYS A 116 1.92 -26.22 -18.69
CA LYS A 116 1.74 -25.95 -17.26
C LYS A 116 0.43 -25.17 -17.04
N LYS A 117 -0.29 -25.47 -15.97
CA LYS A 117 -1.48 -24.71 -15.59
C LYS A 117 -1.03 -23.41 -14.93
N TYR A 118 -1.67 -22.30 -15.28
CA TYR A 118 -1.61 -21.05 -14.52
C TYR A 118 -2.93 -20.29 -14.73
N THR A 119 -3.11 -19.21 -13.98
CA THR A 119 -4.25 -18.31 -14.14
C THR A 119 -3.78 -16.87 -14.26
N LEU A 120 -4.56 -16.06 -14.96
CA LEU A 120 -4.37 -14.61 -15.06
C LEU A 120 -5.64 -13.92 -14.62
N THR A 121 -5.53 -12.76 -14.00
CA THR A 121 -6.67 -11.94 -13.59
C THR A 121 -6.54 -10.50 -14.08
N ALA A 122 -7.68 -9.81 -14.14
CA ALA A 122 -7.71 -8.37 -14.38
C ALA A 122 -8.80 -7.73 -13.51
N PRO A 123 -8.57 -6.51 -12.99
CA PRO A 123 -9.56 -5.82 -12.18
C PRO A 123 -10.87 -5.54 -12.92
N ALA A 124 -11.92 -5.31 -12.15
CA ALA A 124 -13.20 -4.86 -12.68
C ALA A 124 -13.01 -3.60 -13.55
N GLY A 125 -13.69 -3.56 -14.70
CA GLY A 125 -13.54 -2.48 -15.69
C GLY A 125 -12.40 -2.67 -16.71
N TYR A 126 -11.48 -3.60 -16.51
CA TYR A 126 -10.44 -3.92 -17.50
C TYR A 126 -11.02 -4.84 -18.60
N ALA A 127 -10.54 -4.65 -19.83
CA ALA A 127 -10.88 -5.48 -20.98
C ALA A 127 -9.67 -6.26 -21.54
N PHE A 128 -8.49 -6.06 -20.95
CA PHE A 128 -7.26 -6.75 -21.30
C PHE A 128 -6.78 -7.52 -20.08
N ILE A 129 -6.58 -8.83 -20.23
CA ILE A 129 -6.14 -9.71 -19.15
C ILE A 129 -4.70 -10.14 -19.45
N SER A 130 -3.78 -9.85 -18.53
CA SER A 130 -2.37 -10.14 -18.70
C SER A 130 -1.65 -10.44 -17.37
N PRO A 131 -0.39 -10.90 -17.40
CA PRO A 131 0.44 -11.01 -16.21
C PRO A 131 0.53 -9.68 -15.44
N LEU A 132 0.56 -8.54 -16.13
CA LEU A 132 0.65 -7.23 -15.50
C LEU A 132 -0.66 -6.83 -14.80
N THR A 133 -1.82 -7.06 -15.44
CA THR A 133 -3.11 -6.81 -14.78
C THR A 133 -3.37 -7.78 -13.63
N THR A 134 -2.74 -8.95 -13.65
CA THR A 134 -2.76 -9.91 -12.53
C THR A 134 -2.04 -9.34 -11.31
N MET A 135 -0.90 -8.65 -11.51
CA MET A 135 -0.21 -7.93 -10.44
C MET A 135 -1.07 -6.81 -9.87
N VAL A 136 -1.76 -6.05 -10.73
CA VAL A 136 -2.69 -4.99 -10.30
C VAL A 136 -3.84 -5.55 -9.47
N GLN A 137 -4.45 -6.65 -9.92
CA GLN A 137 -5.53 -7.31 -9.18
C GLN A 137 -5.04 -7.81 -7.81
N SER A 138 -3.82 -8.34 -7.75
CA SER A 138 -3.24 -8.77 -6.48
C SER A 138 -3.01 -7.62 -5.51
N GLU A 139 -2.54 -6.45 -5.98
CA GLU A 139 -2.40 -5.26 -5.13
C GLU A 139 -3.75 -4.78 -4.56
N ILE A 140 -4.82 -4.86 -5.35
CA ILE A 140 -6.18 -4.57 -4.88
C ILE A 140 -6.58 -5.52 -3.74
N GLU A 141 -6.34 -6.82 -3.92
CA GLU A 141 -6.76 -7.86 -2.97
C GLU A 141 -5.94 -7.87 -1.68
N GLU A 142 -4.61 -7.74 -1.78
CA GLU A 142 -3.69 -7.85 -0.66
C GLU A 142 -3.58 -6.53 0.13
N SER A 143 -3.48 -5.40 -0.58
CA SER A 143 -3.23 -4.08 0.00
C SER A 143 -4.52 -3.27 0.20
N GLY A 144 -5.66 -3.73 -0.34
CA GLY A 144 -6.94 -3.02 -0.25
C GLY A 144 -6.96 -1.67 -0.97
N LEU A 145 -6.07 -1.50 -1.95
CA LEU A 145 -5.93 -0.27 -2.73
C LEU A 145 -7.09 -0.10 -3.72
N SER A 146 -7.33 1.15 -4.13
CA SER A 146 -8.20 1.42 -5.27
C SER A 146 -7.56 0.89 -6.57
N PRO A 147 -8.32 0.58 -7.63
CA PRO A 147 -7.75 0.13 -8.90
C PRO A 147 -6.68 1.09 -9.45
N GLU A 148 -6.90 2.40 -9.32
CA GLU A 148 -5.98 3.44 -9.77
C GLU A 148 -4.68 3.46 -8.94
N ASP A 149 -4.79 3.32 -7.62
CA ASP A 149 -3.62 3.29 -6.72
C ASP A 149 -2.82 1.99 -6.86
N ALA A 150 -3.51 0.86 -7.04
CA ALA A 150 -2.91 -0.44 -7.31
C ALA A 150 -2.13 -0.43 -8.63
N GLU A 151 -2.73 0.12 -9.70
CA GLU A 151 -2.03 0.30 -10.97
C GLU A 151 -0.81 1.20 -10.81
N GLY A 152 -0.94 2.31 -10.07
CA GLY A 152 0.18 3.20 -9.75
C GLY A 152 1.32 2.52 -9.00
N SER A 153 1.01 1.61 -8.05
CA SER A 153 2.01 0.80 -7.34
C SER A 153 2.80 -0.09 -8.29
N VAL A 154 2.10 -0.83 -9.15
CA VAL A 154 2.72 -1.73 -10.14
C VAL A 154 3.52 -0.94 -11.17
N GLN A 155 3.00 0.19 -11.65
CA GLN A 155 3.71 1.10 -12.57
C GLN A 155 5.01 1.62 -11.96
N ALA A 156 5.01 1.98 -10.67
CA ALA A 156 6.20 2.44 -9.97
C ALA A 156 7.29 1.35 -9.90
N LYS A 157 6.91 0.11 -9.54
CA LYS A 157 7.81 -1.06 -9.54
C LYS A 157 8.36 -1.36 -10.93
N LEU A 158 7.57 -1.16 -11.98
CA LEU A 158 7.97 -1.36 -13.38
C LEU A 158 8.78 -0.20 -13.97
N GLY A 159 8.80 0.96 -13.31
CA GLY A 159 9.41 2.19 -13.83
C GLY A 159 8.69 2.77 -15.05
N THR A 160 7.38 2.51 -15.20
CA THR A 160 6.59 2.94 -16.38
C THR A 160 5.49 3.94 -16.01
N THR A 161 4.93 4.57 -17.04
CA THR A 161 3.71 5.42 -16.92
C THR A 161 2.62 5.01 -17.90
N LEU A 162 2.82 3.90 -18.62
CA LEU A 162 1.84 3.37 -19.54
C LEU A 162 0.72 2.65 -18.77
N ASP A 163 -0.48 2.77 -19.31
CA ASP A 163 -1.68 2.05 -18.84
C ASP A 163 -1.44 0.54 -18.90
N LEU A 164 -1.51 -0.14 -17.76
CA LEU A 164 -1.29 -1.59 -17.64
C LEU A 164 -2.48 -2.41 -18.13
N GLY A 165 -3.64 -1.78 -18.31
CA GLY A 165 -4.80 -2.32 -19.01
C GLY A 165 -4.76 -2.13 -20.52
N ALA A 166 -3.73 -1.48 -21.07
CA ALA A 166 -3.55 -1.38 -22.52
C ALA A 166 -2.99 -2.66 -23.12
N ASP A 167 -3.35 -2.92 -24.38
CA ASP A 167 -2.87 -4.06 -25.17
C ASP A 167 -1.41 -3.86 -25.55
N TYR A 168 -0.49 -4.30 -24.68
CA TYR A 168 0.95 -4.14 -24.91
C TYR A 168 1.46 -4.92 -26.13
N VAL A 169 0.79 -6.01 -26.52
CA VAL A 169 1.16 -6.79 -27.72
C VAL A 169 0.93 -5.96 -28.97
N ALA A 170 -0.24 -5.32 -29.08
CA ALA A 170 -0.53 -4.39 -30.16
C ALA A 170 0.31 -3.11 -30.06
N GLY A 171 0.56 -2.62 -28.84
CA GLY A 171 1.38 -1.45 -28.55
C GLY A 171 2.82 -1.60 -29.03
N ALA A 172 3.42 -2.78 -28.82
CA ALA A 172 4.79 -3.10 -29.26
C ALA A 172 4.95 -3.07 -30.79
N ALA A 173 3.86 -3.33 -31.53
CA ALA A 173 3.82 -3.21 -32.99
C ALA A 173 3.43 -1.80 -33.48
N GLY A 174 3.18 -0.86 -32.56
CA GLY A 174 2.70 0.49 -32.83
C GLY A 174 3.79 1.48 -33.24
N GLU A 175 3.39 2.76 -33.36
CA GLU A 175 4.33 3.87 -33.63
C GLU A 175 4.67 4.68 -32.36
N THR A 176 3.80 4.64 -31.35
CA THR A 176 3.91 5.44 -30.11
C THR A 176 4.24 4.51 -28.97
N ASP A 177 5.28 4.85 -28.19
CA ASP A 177 5.75 4.09 -27.03
C ASP A 177 6.02 2.60 -27.29
N ALA A 178 6.27 2.22 -28.56
CA ALA A 178 6.42 0.84 -29.00
C ALA A 178 7.55 0.10 -28.25
N ASP A 179 8.69 0.77 -28.05
CA ASP A 179 9.83 0.20 -27.31
C ASP A 179 9.46 -0.10 -25.85
N GLU A 180 8.63 0.74 -25.22
CA GLU A 180 8.19 0.55 -23.83
C GLU A 180 7.11 -0.54 -23.73
N PHE A 181 6.19 -0.62 -24.70
CA PHE A 181 5.25 -1.75 -24.77
C PHE A 181 5.97 -3.08 -25.04
N GLU A 182 7.01 -3.09 -25.88
CA GLU A 182 7.85 -4.27 -26.09
C GLU A 182 8.58 -4.67 -24.80
N ARG A 183 9.04 -3.70 -24.01
CA ARG A 183 9.63 -3.93 -22.69
C ARG A 183 8.62 -4.54 -21.72
N LEU A 184 7.40 -3.99 -21.64
CA LEU A 184 6.33 -4.53 -20.80
C LEU A 184 5.91 -5.95 -21.22
N HIS A 185 5.88 -6.22 -22.53
CA HIS A 185 5.69 -7.57 -23.08
C HIS A 185 6.74 -8.55 -22.56
N LYS A 186 8.03 -8.17 -22.59
CA LYS A 186 9.13 -9.01 -22.06
C LYS A 186 9.03 -9.23 -20.56
N VAL A 187 8.63 -8.21 -19.79
CA VAL A 187 8.38 -8.38 -18.34
C VAL A 187 7.25 -9.38 -18.11
N ALA A 188 6.14 -9.27 -18.84
CA ALA A 188 5.01 -10.19 -18.74
C ALA A 188 5.44 -11.65 -19.01
N GLN A 189 6.26 -11.88 -20.04
CA GLN A 189 6.81 -13.20 -20.36
C GLN A 189 7.67 -13.78 -19.22
N VAL A 190 8.53 -12.97 -18.59
CA VAL A 190 9.31 -13.42 -17.41
C VAL A 190 8.38 -13.73 -16.24
N THR A 191 7.40 -12.87 -15.96
CA THR A 191 6.40 -13.08 -14.91
C THR A 191 5.69 -14.43 -15.09
N VAL A 192 5.25 -14.78 -16.30
CA VAL A 192 4.60 -16.08 -16.55
C VAL A 192 5.53 -17.26 -16.28
N VAL A 193 6.79 -17.17 -16.70
CA VAL A 193 7.77 -18.24 -16.41
C VAL A 193 7.94 -18.43 -14.90
N VAL A 194 8.07 -17.34 -14.14
CA VAL A 194 8.20 -17.40 -12.68
C VAL A 194 6.93 -17.96 -12.03
N LEU A 195 5.74 -17.50 -12.42
CA LEU A 195 4.46 -18.04 -11.95
C LEU A 195 4.39 -19.56 -12.18
N GLN A 196 4.77 -20.02 -13.36
CA GLN A 196 4.78 -21.43 -13.73
C GLN A 196 5.78 -22.26 -12.92
N ASN A 197 6.97 -21.73 -12.65
CA ASN A 197 7.99 -22.40 -11.84
C ASN A 197 7.54 -22.53 -10.38
N ASN A 198 6.95 -21.46 -9.84
CA ASN A 198 6.41 -21.46 -8.49
C ASN A 198 5.23 -22.41 -8.34
N ILE A 199 4.29 -22.46 -9.30
CA ILE A 199 3.18 -23.44 -9.25
C ILE A 199 3.72 -24.88 -9.17
N GLU A 200 4.71 -25.22 -10.00
CA GLU A 200 5.31 -26.56 -10.00
C GLU A 200 6.02 -26.87 -8.67
N LEU A 201 6.77 -25.90 -8.13
CA LEU A 201 7.45 -26.04 -6.85
C LEU A 201 6.46 -26.27 -5.71
N VAL A 202 5.40 -25.47 -5.66
CA VAL A 202 4.43 -25.55 -4.58
C VAL A 202 3.55 -26.79 -4.69
N GLU A 203 3.18 -27.23 -5.90
CA GLU A 203 2.51 -28.52 -6.11
C GLU A 203 3.38 -29.72 -5.62
N GLU A 204 4.70 -29.64 -5.77
CA GLU A 204 5.62 -30.65 -5.25
C GLU A 204 5.67 -30.65 -3.72
N VAL A 205 5.79 -29.47 -3.10
CA VAL A 205 5.90 -29.32 -1.64
C VAL A 205 4.60 -29.72 -0.95
N LEU A 206 3.46 -29.26 -1.47
CA LEU A 206 2.14 -29.46 -0.85
C LEU A 206 1.47 -30.78 -1.23
N ALA A 207 2.18 -31.73 -1.85
CA ALA A 207 1.59 -32.96 -2.38
C ALA A 207 0.77 -33.73 -1.31
N GLY A 208 -0.55 -33.52 -1.31
CA GLY A 208 -1.51 -34.12 -0.38
C GLY A 208 -2.08 -33.20 0.71
N ALA A 209 -1.71 -31.91 0.75
CA ALA A 209 -2.35 -30.89 1.57
C ALA A 209 -3.63 -30.37 0.88
N ASP A 210 -4.67 -30.10 1.67
CA ASP A 210 -5.95 -29.54 1.20
C ASP A 210 -5.86 -28.01 1.24
N VAL A 211 -5.16 -27.44 0.25
CA VAL A 211 -4.89 -26.00 0.16
C VAL A 211 -5.82 -25.37 -0.88
N SER A 212 -6.38 -24.21 -0.53
CA SER A 212 -7.17 -23.39 -1.44
C SER A 212 -6.33 -22.88 -2.61
N PHE A 213 -6.83 -23.05 -3.83
CA PHE A 213 -6.13 -22.62 -5.05
C PHE A 213 -5.90 -21.10 -5.10
N GLU A 214 -6.81 -20.31 -4.52
CA GLU A 214 -6.64 -18.85 -4.42
C GLU A 214 -5.49 -18.46 -3.48
N ASP A 215 -5.34 -19.15 -2.34
CA ASP A 215 -4.26 -18.81 -1.40
C ASP A 215 -2.89 -19.11 -2.01
N LEU A 216 -2.82 -20.21 -2.77
CA LEU A 216 -1.66 -20.57 -3.57
C LEU A 216 -1.35 -19.50 -4.63
N VAL A 217 -2.33 -19.15 -5.47
CA VAL A 217 -2.13 -18.16 -6.54
C VAL A 217 -1.76 -16.80 -5.95
N GLY A 218 -2.44 -16.36 -4.90
CA GLY A 218 -2.15 -15.09 -4.25
C GLY A 218 -0.77 -15.04 -3.60
N LEU A 219 -0.31 -16.13 -2.97
CA LEU A 219 1.06 -16.20 -2.43
C LEU A 219 2.11 -16.06 -3.54
N ILE A 220 1.93 -16.83 -4.62
CA ILE A 220 2.86 -16.83 -5.75
C ILE A 220 2.89 -15.45 -6.41
N VAL A 221 1.73 -14.83 -6.62
CA VAL A 221 1.65 -13.51 -7.26
C VAL A 221 2.24 -12.42 -6.36
N ALA A 222 2.01 -12.46 -5.05
CA ALA A 222 2.62 -11.52 -4.10
C ALA A 222 4.16 -11.61 -4.13
N GLN A 223 4.72 -12.82 -4.14
CA GLN A 223 6.17 -13.00 -4.25
C GLN A 223 6.74 -12.41 -5.55
N VAL A 224 6.04 -12.59 -6.67
CA VAL A 224 6.47 -12.03 -7.96
C VAL A 224 6.35 -10.51 -7.99
N LEU A 225 5.33 -9.95 -7.34
CA LEU A 225 5.12 -8.50 -7.21
C LEU A 225 6.24 -7.83 -6.41
N ASP A 226 6.78 -8.50 -5.38
CA ASP A 226 7.92 -8.00 -4.61
C ASP A 226 9.22 -8.00 -5.42
N ALA A 227 9.41 -9.00 -6.27
CA ALA A 227 10.56 -9.10 -7.17
C ALA A 227 10.37 -8.34 -8.51
N LEU A 228 9.26 -7.62 -8.70
CA LEU A 228 8.90 -7.06 -10.01
C LEU A 228 9.91 -6.01 -10.50
N GLU A 229 10.49 -5.22 -9.59
CA GLU A 229 11.55 -4.24 -9.93
C GLU A 229 12.84 -4.94 -10.40
N ASP A 230 13.22 -6.04 -9.75
CA ASP A 230 14.38 -6.85 -10.14
C ASP A 230 14.16 -7.53 -11.49
N ILE A 231 12.96 -8.09 -11.72
CA ILE A 231 12.56 -8.63 -13.03
C ILE A 231 12.68 -7.54 -14.10
N SER A 232 12.11 -6.36 -13.85
CA SER A 232 12.15 -5.22 -14.76
C SER A 232 13.60 -4.83 -15.12
N THR A 233 14.47 -4.79 -14.11
CA THR A 233 15.90 -4.47 -14.26
C THR A 233 16.65 -5.54 -15.06
N GLN A 234 16.36 -6.83 -14.86
CA GLN A 234 17.01 -7.90 -15.62
C GLN A 234 16.54 -7.96 -17.07
N VAL A 235 15.26 -7.66 -17.34
CA VAL A 235 14.75 -7.50 -18.71
C VAL A 235 15.54 -6.42 -19.46
N ASP A 236 15.75 -5.26 -18.82
CA ASP A 236 16.53 -4.16 -19.39
C ASP A 236 18.00 -4.54 -19.62
N ALA A 237 18.59 -5.30 -18.69
CA ALA A 237 19.96 -5.78 -18.80
C ALA A 237 20.16 -6.80 -19.93
N ALA A 238 19.15 -7.64 -20.21
CA ALA A 238 19.22 -8.67 -21.23
C ALA A 238 19.21 -8.10 -22.66
N GLY A 239 18.48 -7.00 -22.89
CA GLY A 239 18.40 -6.32 -24.18
C GLY A 239 18.10 -7.25 -25.35
N ASP A 240 18.91 -7.22 -26.42
CA ASP A 240 18.72 -8.06 -27.62
C ASP A 240 18.94 -9.57 -27.39
N SER A 241 19.54 -9.95 -26.26
CA SER A 241 19.78 -11.36 -25.88
C SER A 241 18.70 -11.89 -24.94
N PHE A 242 17.57 -11.20 -24.84
CA PHE A 242 16.46 -11.57 -24.00
C PHE A 242 15.94 -12.97 -24.30
N ASP A 243 15.82 -13.75 -23.23
CA ASP A 243 15.15 -15.03 -23.18
C ASP A 243 14.45 -15.11 -21.82
N PRO A 244 13.12 -15.29 -21.78
CA PRO A 244 12.36 -15.16 -20.54
C PRO A 244 12.75 -16.23 -19.52
N THR A 245 13.12 -17.44 -19.97
CA THR A 245 13.57 -18.52 -19.10
C THR A 245 14.92 -18.18 -18.45
N THR A 246 15.86 -17.68 -19.25
CA THR A 246 17.19 -17.29 -18.77
C THR A 246 17.12 -16.16 -17.74
N VAL A 247 16.20 -15.20 -17.91
CA VAL A 247 16.00 -14.12 -16.93
C VAL A 247 15.35 -14.65 -15.65
N ALA A 248 14.29 -15.45 -15.77
CA ALA A 248 13.60 -16.04 -14.63
C ALA A 248 14.48 -16.96 -13.78
N GLU A 249 15.45 -17.65 -14.39
CA GLU A 249 16.41 -18.54 -13.71
C GLU A 249 17.67 -17.82 -13.21
N SER A 250 17.73 -16.49 -13.30
CA SER A 250 18.90 -15.73 -12.85
C SER A 250 18.91 -15.53 -11.34
N ASP A 251 20.10 -15.55 -10.71
CA ASP A 251 20.29 -15.29 -9.28
C ASP A 251 19.66 -13.95 -8.81
N ALA A 252 19.47 -12.99 -9.72
CA ALA A 252 18.86 -11.70 -9.42
C ALA A 252 17.33 -11.75 -9.30
N VAL A 253 16.69 -12.78 -9.87
CA VAL A 253 15.24 -13.02 -9.82
C VAL A 253 14.90 -14.14 -8.82
N ASP A 254 15.90 -14.69 -8.11
CA ASP A 254 15.69 -15.74 -7.10
C ASP A 254 14.67 -15.35 -6.03
N ALA A 255 14.60 -14.06 -5.68
CA ALA A 255 13.62 -13.52 -4.74
C ALA A 255 12.17 -13.65 -5.24
N ALA A 256 11.94 -13.88 -6.53
CA ALA A 256 10.60 -14.13 -7.07
C ALA A 256 10.14 -15.58 -6.86
N ASN A 257 11.05 -16.49 -6.48
CA ASN A 257 10.72 -17.88 -6.24
C ASN A 257 10.21 -18.08 -4.81
N ILE A 258 9.20 -18.95 -4.66
CA ILE A 258 8.70 -19.34 -3.34
C ILE A 258 9.76 -20.15 -2.59
N ASP A 259 9.96 -19.87 -1.29
CA ASP A 259 10.81 -20.71 -0.44
C ASP A 259 10.04 -21.97 -0.01
N PRO A 260 10.48 -23.19 -0.44
CA PRO A 260 9.87 -24.44 -0.01
C PRO A 260 9.87 -24.67 1.50
N ALA A 261 10.76 -23.99 2.23
CA ALA A 261 10.86 -24.10 3.67
C ALA A 261 9.77 -23.33 4.42
N SER A 262 9.22 -22.26 3.84
CA SER A 262 8.17 -21.42 4.44
C SER A 262 6.80 -21.58 3.81
N VAL A 263 6.70 -22.10 2.57
CA VAL A 263 5.44 -22.12 1.81
C VAL A 263 4.23 -22.72 2.54
N GLU A 264 4.41 -23.79 3.32
CA GLU A 264 3.31 -24.37 4.12
C GLU A 264 2.81 -23.39 5.19
N GLU A 265 3.72 -22.58 5.74
CA GLU A 265 3.45 -21.58 6.78
C GLU A 265 2.81 -20.34 6.16
N ASP A 266 3.34 -19.85 5.05
CA ASP A 266 2.82 -18.69 4.31
C ASP A 266 1.39 -18.94 3.83
N ILE A 267 1.10 -20.15 3.35
CA ILE A 267 -0.26 -20.55 2.97
C ILE A 267 -1.16 -20.67 4.20
N ALA A 268 -0.66 -21.24 5.30
CA ALA A 268 -1.42 -21.35 6.53
C ALA A 268 -1.78 -19.98 7.13
N GLU A 269 -0.95 -18.96 6.92
CA GLU A 269 -1.21 -17.56 7.25
C GLU A 269 -2.31 -16.98 6.36
N ARG A 270 -2.18 -17.11 5.03
CA ARG A 270 -3.17 -16.61 4.07
C ARG A 270 -4.53 -17.24 4.28
N GLU A 271 -4.59 -18.55 4.53
CA GLU A 271 -5.83 -19.24 4.90
C GLU A 271 -6.41 -18.71 6.21
N ALA A 272 -5.58 -18.41 7.22
CA ALA A 272 -6.06 -17.82 8.48
C ALA A 272 -6.58 -16.39 8.26
N ALA A 273 -5.92 -15.62 7.39
CA ALA A 273 -6.35 -14.31 6.95
C ALA A 273 -7.60 -14.37 6.04
N ARG A 274 -7.98 -15.52 5.47
CA ARG A 274 -9.22 -15.67 4.70
C ARG A 274 -10.37 -16.28 5.47
N LEU A 275 -10.10 -17.12 6.47
CA LEU A 275 -11.10 -17.69 7.39
C LEU A 275 -11.69 -16.66 8.37
N ILE A 276 -11.68 -15.40 7.96
CA ILE A 276 -12.23 -14.25 8.64
C ILE A 276 -13.75 -14.44 8.83
N ALA A 277 -14.16 -14.48 10.10
CA ALA A 277 -15.44 -13.93 10.47
C ALA A 277 -15.27 -12.42 10.70
N THR A 278 -16.22 -11.59 10.25
CA THR A 278 -16.31 -10.19 10.68
C THR A 278 -16.22 -10.16 12.20
N ALA A 279 -15.12 -9.63 12.74
CA ALA A 279 -14.90 -9.61 14.17
C ALA A 279 -15.25 -8.23 14.70
N ASN A 280 -16.29 -8.20 15.51
CA ASN A 280 -16.61 -7.02 16.27
C ASN A 280 -15.60 -6.91 17.42
N ILE A 281 -14.45 -6.29 17.20
CA ILE A 281 -13.46 -6.02 18.24
C ILE A 281 -14.07 -5.19 19.39
N ALA A 282 -15.10 -4.41 19.09
CA ALA A 282 -15.92 -3.73 20.08
C ALA A 282 -16.72 -4.71 20.95
N ALA A 283 -17.09 -5.88 20.44
CA ALA A 283 -17.68 -6.96 21.24
C ALA A 283 -16.64 -7.69 22.10
N VAL A 284 -15.39 -7.86 21.63
CA VAL A 284 -14.28 -8.42 22.45
C VAL A 284 -14.01 -7.51 23.65
N LEU A 285 -13.86 -6.22 23.40
CA LEU A 285 -13.66 -5.25 24.48
C LEU A 285 -14.95 -5.13 25.33
N GLY A 286 -16.13 -5.18 24.69
CA GLY A 286 -17.42 -5.13 25.36
C GLY A 286 -17.74 -6.33 26.26
N SER A 287 -17.18 -7.51 25.97
CA SER A 287 -17.31 -8.70 26.83
C SER A 287 -16.43 -8.65 28.07
N GLY A 288 -15.45 -7.75 28.11
CA GLY A 288 -14.48 -7.65 29.18
C GLY A 288 -13.09 -8.20 28.83
N ASP A 289 -12.90 -8.70 27.61
CA ASP A 289 -11.63 -9.28 27.16
C ASP A 289 -10.67 -8.20 26.62
N SER A 290 -9.41 -8.57 26.42
CA SER A 290 -8.34 -7.67 25.95
C SER A 290 -7.71 -8.14 24.64
N LEU A 291 -7.18 -7.18 23.90
CA LEU A 291 -6.35 -7.41 22.72
C LEU A 291 -4.90 -7.07 23.05
N HIS A 292 -3.96 -7.79 22.44
CA HIS A 292 -2.53 -7.63 22.69
C HIS A 292 -1.78 -7.50 21.37
N PHE A 293 -0.84 -6.55 21.33
CA PHE A 293 0.05 -6.31 20.19
C PHE A 293 1.48 -6.41 20.69
N PHE A 294 2.36 -7.00 19.89
CA PHE A 294 3.75 -7.25 20.24
C PHE A 294 4.63 -6.44 19.31
N GLU A 295 5.69 -5.85 19.86
CA GLU A 295 6.66 -5.05 19.12
C GLU A 295 8.07 -5.37 19.64
N ALA A 296 9.06 -5.24 18.77
CA ALA A 296 10.47 -5.33 19.12
C ALA A 296 11.27 -4.23 18.42
N ASP A 297 12.34 -3.80 19.09
CA ASP A 297 13.29 -2.82 18.55
C ASP A 297 14.72 -3.25 18.88
N SER A 298 15.69 -2.70 18.17
CA SER A 298 17.11 -2.93 18.39
C SER A 298 17.90 -1.61 18.51
N HIS A 299 18.30 -1.27 19.73
CA HIS A 299 19.12 -0.09 19.98
C HIS A 299 20.56 -0.45 20.38
N ASN A 300 21.56 0.03 19.62
CA ASN A 300 22.98 -0.26 19.86
C ASN A 300 23.28 -1.76 20.07
N SER A 301 22.69 -2.62 19.25
CA SER A 301 22.79 -4.10 19.34
C SER A 301 22.19 -4.72 20.61
N THR A 302 21.34 -3.98 21.33
CA THR A 302 20.50 -4.50 22.41
C THR A 302 19.09 -4.69 21.88
N LEU A 303 18.54 -5.89 22.05
CA LEU A 303 17.15 -6.18 21.69
C LEU A 303 16.23 -5.72 22.82
N GLU A 304 15.19 -4.99 22.46
CA GLU A 304 14.12 -4.54 23.33
C GLU A 304 12.80 -5.13 22.83
N PHE A 305 11.95 -5.58 23.76
CA PHE A 305 10.68 -6.23 23.42
C PHE A 305 9.57 -5.57 24.20
N PHE A 306 8.44 -5.39 23.53
CA PHE A 306 7.28 -4.66 24.01
C PHE A 306 6.01 -5.45 23.77
N TYR A 307 4.99 -5.21 24.60
CA TYR A 307 3.62 -5.48 24.19
C TYR A 307 2.70 -4.41 24.76
N SER A 308 1.66 -4.08 23.99
CA SER A 308 0.58 -3.21 24.41
C SER A 308 -0.67 -4.04 24.65
N SER A 309 -1.42 -3.68 25.70
CA SER A 309 -2.68 -4.31 26.06
C SER A 309 -3.82 -3.30 25.91
N VAL A 310 -4.73 -3.58 24.98
CA VAL A 310 -5.95 -2.81 24.77
C VAL A 310 -7.07 -3.48 25.56
N SER A 311 -7.64 -2.77 26.53
CA SER A 311 -8.57 -3.34 27.51
C SER A 311 -9.77 -2.45 27.75
N PRO A 312 -10.92 -3.00 28.16
CA PRO A 312 -12.09 -2.22 28.48
C PRO A 312 -11.87 -1.34 29.72
N GLY A 313 -12.23 -0.07 29.58
CA GLY A 313 -12.28 0.91 30.64
C GLY A 313 -13.69 1.14 31.18
N ALA A 314 -13.86 2.22 31.94
CA ALA A 314 -15.15 2.60 32.49
C ALA A 314 -16.02 3.30 31.43
N ASN A 315 -17.35 3.14 31.48
CA ASN A 315 -18.29 3.83 30.60
C ASN A 315 -17.99 3.62 29.09
N SER A 316 -17.68 2.39 28.70
CA SER A 316 -17.33 2.04 27.30
C SER A 316 -16.08 2.70 26.76
N THR A 317 -15.23 3.31 27.61
CA THR A 317 -13.90 3.72 27.18
C THR A 317 -13.03 2.49 26.99
N VAL A 318 -11.95 2.64 26.23
CA VAL A 318 -10.90 1.64 26.07
C VAL A 318 -9.62 2.24 26.64
N VAL A 319 -8.78 1.40 27.25
CA VAL A 319 -7.52 1.78 27.90
C VAL A 319 -6.41 0.98 27.25
N ILE A 320 -5.32 1.66 26.90
CA ILE A 320 -4.08 1.03 26.44
C ILE A 320 -3.10 1.01 27.60
N SER A 321 -2.37 -0.09 27.74
CA SER A 321 -1.30 -0.23 28.72
C SER A 321 -0.09 -0.89 28.08
N ASP A 322 1.04 -0.22 28.14
CA ASP A 322 2.28 -0.62 27.47
C ASP A 322 3.23 -1.29 28.46
N PHE A 323 3.92 -2.31 27.98
CA PHE A 323 4.81 -3.13 28.78
C PHE A 323 6.10 -3.38 28.02
N MET A 324 7.22 -3.21 28.71
CA MET A 324 8.56 -3.53 28.21
C MET A 324 9.08 -4.80 28.90
N PHE A 325 9.81 -5.64 28.18
CA PHE A 325 10.50 -6.78 28.76
C PHE A 325 11.77 -6.34 29.50
N ASP A 326 11.80 -6.51 30.83
CA ASP A 326 13.00 -6.35 31.65
C ASP A 326 13.76 -7.68 31.74
N PRO A 327 14.94 -7.81 31.11
CA PRO A 327 15.72 -9.04 31.12
C PRO A 327 16.42 -9.30 32.48
N SER A 328 16.38 -8.35 33.42
CA SER A 328 16.98 -8.52 34.74
C SER A 328 16.17 -9.50 35.62
N GLY A 329 16.83 -10.13 36.60
CA GLY A 329 16.12 -10.78 37.73
C GLY A 329 15.17 -11.96 37.44
N ASN A 330 15.27 -12.62 36.27
CA ASN A 330 14.49 -13.76 35.74
C ASN A 330 13.62 -13.45 34.50
N GLY A 331 13.67 -12.24 33.95
CA GLY A 331 12.88 -11.87 32.77
C GLY A 331 11.43 -11.62 33.13
N SER A 332 11.02 -10.35 33.16
CA SER A 332 9.64 -9.97 33.48
C SER A 332 9.17 -8.81 32.62
N TRP A 333 7.91 -8.84 32.23
CA TRP A 333 7.24 -7.69 31.64
C TRP A 333 6.92 -6.66 32.72
N VAL A 334 7.38 -5.43 32.50
CA VAL A 334 7.16 -4.29 33.40
C VAL A 334 6.33 -3.25 32.67
N ALA A 335 5.35 -2.66 33.36
CA ALA A 335 4.55 -1.60 32.80
C ALA A 335 5.43 -0.38 32.53
N GLU A 336 5.29 0.21 31.35
CA GLU A 336 5.90 1.48 31.04
C GLU A 336 5.16 2.58 31.82
N THR A 337 5.93 3.44 32.49
CA THR A 337 5.38 4.49 33.36
C THR A 337 5.94 5.87 33.03
N GLU A 338 6.74 5.96 31.97
CA GLU A 338 7.27 7.22 31.47
C GLU A 338 6.12 7.97 30.78
N SER A 339 5.51 8.92 31.48
CA SER A 339 4.75 9.96 30.82
C SER A 339 5.74 10.96 30.26
N GLU A 340 5.98 10.96 28.95
CA GLU A 340 6.71 12.06 28.34
C GLU A 340 5.88 13.33 28.59
N ASN A 341 6.47 14.29 29.30
CA ASN A 341 5.87 15.60 29.46
C ASN A 341 6.06 16.33 28.13
N ASP A 342 5.29 15.91 27.14
CA ASP A 342 5.49 16.33 25.79
C ASP A 342 4.77 17.67 25.57
N ASN A 343 5.56 18.70 25.26
CA ASN A 343 4.98 19.98 24.88
C ASN A 343 4.32 19.87 23.49
N ASN A 344 4.49 18.77 22.75
CA ASN A 344 3.92 18.57 21.44
C ASN A 344 2.39 18.63 21.44
N GLN A 345 1.89 19.30 20.42
CA GLN A 345 0.48 19.48 20.12
C GLN A 345 0.25 19.21 18.64
N MET A 346 -0.91 18.64 18.37
CA MET A 346 -1.47 18.58 17.02
C MET A 346 -2.48 19.72 16.88
N CYS A 347 -2.29 20.61 15.91
CA CYS A 347 -3.27 21.64 15.59
C CYS A 347 -4.14 21.17 14.44
N VAL A 348 -5.42 20.89 14.71
CA VAL A 348 -6.38 20.35 13.72
C VAL A 348 -7.33 21.45 13.25
N LEU A 349 -7.51 21.59 11.94
CA LEU A 349 -8.48 22.49 11.36
C LEU A 349 -9.88 21.89 11.49
N ALA A 350 -10.68 22.44 12.39
CA ALA A 350 -12.07 22.05 12.58
C ALA A 350 -12.94 23.30 12.77
N ASN A 351 -14.15 23.28 12.22
CA ASN A 351 -15.08 24.43 12.26
C ASN A 351 -14.43 25.74 11.75
N SER A 352 -13.61 25.65 10.69
CA SER A 352 -12.87 26.78 10.11
C SER A 352 -11.89 27.48 11.07
N SER A 353 -11.41 26.78 12.10
CA SER A 353 -10.40 27.28 13.04
C SER A 353 -9.39 26.19 13.40
N TRP A 354 -8.16 26.58 13.71
CA TRP A 354 -7.13 25.66 14.22
C TRP A 354 -7.35 25.39 15.70
N ASN A 355 -7.48 24.12 16.07
CA ASN A 355 -7.65 23.64 17.44
C ASN A 355 -6.42 22.84 17.82
N CYS A 356 -5.54 23.43 18.65
CA CYS A 356 -4.33 22.77 19.11
C CYS A 356 -4.63 21.95 20.37
N ILE A 357 -4.43 20.65 20.25
CA ILE A 357 -4.71 19.64 21.27
C ILE A 357 -3.40 18.97 21.65
N ALA A 358 -3.24 18.57 22.92
CA ALA A 358 -2.07 17.82 23.34
C ALA A 358 -2.09 16.45 22.68
N ASP A 359 -0.92 15.88 22.39
CA ASP A 359 -0.83 14.58 21.71
C ASP A 359 -1.51 13.46 22.55
N GLU A 360 -1.41 13.56 23.88
CA GLU A 360 -2.08 12.69 24.84
C GLU A 360 -3.61 12.89 24.98
N SER A 361 -4.23 13.80 24.20
CA SER A 361 -5.67 14.08 24.27
C SER A 361 -6.53 13.05 23.52
N GLU A 362 -6.03 11.83 23.35
CA GLU A 362 -6.74 10.74 22.69
C GLU A 362 -7.83 10.17 23.59
N THR A 363 -8.99 9.90 23.00
CA THR A 363 -10.08 9.16 23.63
C THR A 363 -10.45 7.98 22.77
N ILE A 364 -10.47 6.80 23.39
CA ILE A 364 -10.84 5.55 22.72
C ILE A 364 -12.11 5.04 23.38
N SER A 365 -13.11 4.69 22.58
CA SER A 365 -14.41 4.24 23.08
C SER A 365 -15.07 3.21 22.18
N ILE A 366 -16.00 2.45 22.73
CA ILE A 366 -16.81 1.48 21.98
C ILE A 366 -18.12 2.15 21.57
N GLU A 367 -18.39 2.24 20.27
CA GLU A 367 -19.64 2.74 19.72
C GLU A 367 -20.23 1.73 18.72
N GLY A 368 -21.32 1.07 19.11
CA GLY A 368 -21.95 0.04 18.26
C GLY A 368 -21.00 -1.13 18.04
N ASP A 369 -20.68 -1.40 16.78
CA ASP A 369 -19.83 -2.52 16.36
C ASP A 369 -18.38 -2.10 16.05
N ALA A 370 -18.01 -0.86 16.40
CA ALA A 370 -16.68 -0.32 16.16
C ALA A 370 -16.05 0.27 17.42
N VAL A 371 -14.72 0.34 17.40
CA VAL A 371 -13.93 1.12 18.35
C VAL A 371 -13.63 2.47 17.72
N ILE A 372 -13.94 3.54 18.42
CA ILE A 372 -13.75 4.91 17.94
C ILE A 372 -12.56 5.52 18.65
N VAL A 373 -11.61 6.02 17.86
CA VAL A 373 -10.54 6.89 18.32
C VAL A 373 -10.90 8.32 17.95
N GLU A 374 -10.92 9.21 18.93
CA GLU A 374 -11.13 10.64 18.73
C GLU A 374 -10.09 11.42 19.54
N ILE A 375 -9.36 12.30 18.88
CA ILE A 375 -8.32 13.13 19.50
C ILE A 375 -8.91 14.52 19.79
N GLY A 376 -8.85 14.93 21.05
CA GLY A 376 -9.23 16.27 21.49
C GLY A 376 -10.72 16.61 21.38
N GLY A 377 -11.59 15.60 21.24
CA GLY A 377 -13.04 15.80 21.12
C GLY A 377 -13.48 16.38 19.78
N LEU A 378 -12.69 16.20 18.72
CA LEU A 378 -12.91 16.81 17.41
C LEU A 378 -13.40 15.76 16.40
N ALA A 379 -14.58 15.95 15.82
CA ALA A 379 -15.11 15.03 14.81
C ALA A 379 -14.18 14.80 13.60
N ALA A 380 -13.34 15.78 13.25
CA ALA A 380 -12.36 15.67 12.16
C ALA A 380 -11.20 14.70 12.47
N THR A 381 -10.99 14.35 13.74
CA THR A 381 -9.95 13.38 14.14
C THR A 381 -10.50 11.96 14.30
N ARG A 382 -11.82 11.79 14.17
CA ARG A 382 -12.53 10.53 14.36
C ARG A 382 -12.04 9.45 13.38
N THR A 383 -11.53 8.37 13.94
CA THR A 383 -11.17 7.14 13.25
C THR A 383 -12.03 6.01 13.78
N GLU A 384 -12.68 5.29 12.88
CA GLU A 384 -13.41 4.07 13.18
C GLU A 384 -12.50 2.87 13.00
N ILE A 385 -12.42 2.01 14.01
CA ILE A 385 -11.63 0.80 13.99
C ILE A 385 -12.57 -0.39 14.00
N THR A 386 -12.45 -1.22 12.98
CA THR A 386 -13.11 -2.52 12.87
C THR A 386 -12.05 -3.61 12.81
N GLY A 387 -12.47 -4.87 12.90
CA GLY A 387 -11.53 -5.96 12.76
C GLY A 387 -12.15 -7.23 12.22
N VAL A 388 -11.27 -8.18 12.00
CA VAL A 388 -11.56 -9.51 11.49
C VAL A 388 -10.73 -10.51 12.29
N SER A 389 -11.33 -11.63 12.68
CA SER A 389 -10.67 -12.60 13.57
C SER A 389 -10.23 -13.84 12.81
N ALA A 390 -9.08 -14.39 13.19
CA ALA A 390 -8.54 -15.63 12.68
C ALA A 390 -8.29 -16.63 13.83
N ASP A 391 -8.62 -17.91 13.63
CA ASP A 391 -8.21 -18.98 14.56
C ASP A 391 -6.73 -19.29 14.34
N LEU A 392 -5.93 -19.03 15.37
CA LEU A 392 -4.49 -19.27 15.33
C LEU A 392 -4.12 -20.65 15.88
N THR A 393 -5.08 -21.47 16.30
CA THR A 393 -4.79 -22.76 16.94
C THR A 393 -3.89 -23.64 16.06
N SER A 394 -2.76 -24.09 16.63
CA SER A 394 -1.74 -24.91 15.95
C SER A 394 -1.01 -24.21 14.79
N LYS A 395 -1.18 -22.89 14.61
CA LYS A 395 -0.38 -22.09 13.68
C LYS A 395 0.94 -21.71 14.36
N ARG A 396 2.03 -21.59 13.59
CA ARG A 396 3.34 -21.22 14.12
C ARG A 396 3.33 -19.78 14.64
N ILE A 397 3.91 -19.54 15.82
CA ILE A 397 3.91 -18.22 16.45
C ILE A 397 4.74 -17.20 15.66
N GLN A 398 5.90 -17.62 15.13
CA GLN A 398 6.81 -16.75 14.40
C GLN A 398 6.18 -16.11 13.16
N THR A 399 5.23 -16.78 12.53
CA THR A 399 4.51 -16.27 11.35
C THR A 399 3.65 -15.03 11.66
N PHE A 400 3.34 -14.76 12.93
CA PHE A 400 2.49 -13.64 13.34
C PHE A 400 3.25 -12.60 14.19
N LEU A 401 4.57 -12.57 14.08
CA LEU A 401 5.43 -11.59 14.74
C LEU A 401 6.18 -10.83 13.65
N ASP A 402 5.75 -9.59 13.39
CA ASP A 402 6.23 -8.79 12.26
C ASP A 402 7.70 -8.36 12.40
N ASP A 403 8.20 -8.21 13.63
CA ASP A 403 9.58 -7.74 13.88
C ASP A 403 10.61 -8.88 13.88
N GLU A 404 11.64 -8.77 13.04
CA GLU A 404 12.69 -9.77 12.87
C GLU A 404 13.43 -10.09 14.19
N GLU A 405 13.51 -9.14 15.12
CA GLU A 405 14.08 -9.31 16.46
C GLU A 405 13.43 -10.44 17.24
N PHE A 406 12.12 -10.68 17.08
CA PHE A 406 11.44 -11.80 17.72
C PHE A 406 11.94 -13.16 17.21
N MET A 407 12.39 -13.24 15.95
CA MET A 407 12.91 -14.48 15.36
C MET A 407 14.19 -14.96 16.04
N LEU A 408 14.94 -14.04 16.66
CA LEU A 408 16.18 -14.36 17.38
C LEU A 408 15.94 -15.04 18.74
N VAL A 409 14.76 -14.88 19.32
CA VAL A 409 14.46 -15.28 20.71
C VAL A 409 13.30 -16.24 20.85
N THR A 410 12.40 -16.29 19.87
CA THR A 410 11.27 -17.22 19.87
C THR A 410 11.70 -18.62 19.44
N ASN A 411 11.04 -19.65 19.97
CA ASN A 411 11.29 -21.01 19.51
C ASN A 411 10.69 -21.15 18.10
N PRO A 412 11.50 -21.46 17.07
CA PRO A 412 11.00 -21.55 15.72
C PRO A 412 10.00 -22.68 15.52
N LYS A 413 9.85 -23.62 16.47
CA LYS A 413 8.85 -24.70 16.40
C LYS A 413 7.69 -24.52 17.36
N ALA A 414 7.49 -23.31 17.87
CA ALA A 414 6.39 -23.02 18.78
C ALA A 414 5.12 -22.70 17.98
N ASP A 415 4.05 -23.38 18.32
CA ASP A 415 2.72 -23.14 17.76
C ASP A 415 1.82 -22.52 18.83
N PHE A 416 0.87 -21.73 18.37
CA PHE A 416 -0.21 -21.22 19.20
C PHE A 416 -1.03 -22.38 19.78
N THR A 417 -1.37 -22.26 21.06
CA THR A 417 -2.18 -23.27 21.75
C THR A 417 -3.66 -23.16 21.38
N THR A 418 -4.44 -24.19 21.71
CA THR A 418 -5.90 -24.19 21.51
C THR A 418 -6.56 -22.94 22.10
N GLY A 419 -7.39 -22.27 21.29
CA GLY A 419 -8.14 -21.08 21.69
C GLY A 419 -7.40 -19.75 21.45
N ALA A 420 -6.25 -19.78 20.77
CA ALA A 420 -5.61 -18.57 20.29
C ALA A 420 -6.40 -17.96 19.13
N THR A 421 -6.63 -16.65 19.20
CA THR A 421 -7.36 -15.90 18.17
C THR A 421 -6.59 -14.63 17.84
N GLY A 422 -6.30 -14.44 16.56
CA GLY A 422 -5.66 -13.24 16.02
C GLY A 422 -6.71 -12.29 15.49
N TYR A 423 -6.37 -11.01 15.40
CA TYR A 423 -7.24 -9.99 14.85
C TYR A 423 -6.46 -9.09 13.89
N LYS A 424 -6.92 -8.97 12.64
CA LYS A 424 -6.46 -7.94 11.70
C LYS A 424 -7.40 -6.74 11.83
N LEU A 425 -6.85 -5.55 12.03
CA LEU A 425 -7.62 -4.34 12.28
C LEU A 425 -7.66 -3.46 11.03
N SER A 426 -8.78 -2.76 10.84
CA SER A 426 -8.96 -1.77 9.79
C SER A 426 -9.28 -0.43 10.42
N PHE A 427 -8.57 0.62 9.97
CA PHE A 427 -8.71 1.97 10.48
C PHE A 427 -9.29 2.86 9.38
N THR A 428 -10.49 3.39 9.60
CA THR A 428 -11.20 4.19 8.60
C THR A 428 -11.48 5.58 9.14
N ARG A 429 -11.01 6.60 8.43
CA ARG A 429 -11.42 7.98 8.68
C ARG A 429 -12.65 8.30 7.85
N THR A 430 -13.65 8.87 8.50
CA THR A 430 -14.91 9.28 7.84
C THR A 430 -14.86 10.71 7.29
N GLN A 431 -13.80 11.46 7.63
CA GLN A 431 -13.60 12.86 7.23
C GLN A 431 -12.13 13.14 7.00
N ASP A 432 -11.84 14.10 6.13
CA ASP A 432 -10.50 14.63 5.95
C ASP A 432 -10.00 15.30 7.22
N MET A 433 -8.80 14.92 7.65
CA MET A 433 -8.11 15.57 8.75
C MET A 433 -6.99 16.47 8.21
N HIS A 434 -7.13 17.78 8.42
CA HIS A 434 -6.04 18.72 8.19
C HIS A 434 -5.40 19.09 9.53
N ALA A 435 -4.16 18.62 9.72
CA ALA A 435 -3.41 18.82 10.95
C ALA A 435 -2.04 19.41 10.67
N ILE A 436 -1.53 20.20 11.63
CA ILE A 436 -0.17 20.75 11.63
C ILE A 436 0.44 20.48 13.01
N PHE A 437 1.68 19.97 13.02
CA PHE A 437 2.45 19.78 14.24
C PHE A 437 2.83 21.12 14.89
N LYS A 438 2.88 21.14 16.22
CA LYS A 438 3.30 22.27 17.03
C LYS A 438 4.01 21.78 18.29
N GLN A 439 5.27 22.16 18.53
CA GLN A 439 5.99 21.76 19.73
C GLN A 439 5.57 22.52 21.01
N ASN A 440 4.89 23.67 20.87
CA ASN A 440 4.33 24.48 21.97
C ASN A 440 5.26 24.68 23.19
N VAL A 441 6.49 25.08 22.91
CA VAL A 441 7.48 25.39 23.94
C VAL A 441 7.19 26.72 24.66
N ALA A 442 7.81 26.95 25.82
CA ALA A 442 7.64 28.19 26.57
C ALA A 442 8.29 29.39 25.86
N ASP A 443 9.50 29.20 25.33
CA ASP A 443 10.28 30.19 24.60
C ASP A 443 10.77 29.59 23.27
N ALA A 444 10.82 30.38 22.19
CA ALA A 444 11.24 29.89 20.86
C ALA A 444 12.70 29.36 20.84
N THR A 445 13.52 29.70 21.83
CA THR A 445 14.86 29.13 22.02
C THR A 445 14.86 27.67 22.44
N ASP A 446 13.71 27.16 22.90
CA ASP A 446 13.55 25.79 23.40
C ASP A 446 13.01 24.84 22.30
N CYS A 447 12.71 25.36 21.11
CA CYS A 447 12.35 24.54 19.97
C CYS A 447 13.42 23.48 19.69
N TRP A 448 13.05 22.34 19.11
CA TRP A 448 13.96 21.28 18.67
C TRP A 448 15.02 20.93 19.72
N ASP A 449 14.56 20.78 20.98
CA ASP A 449 15.35 20.46 22.17
C ASP A 449 16.53 21.42 22.42
N GLY A 450 16.35 22.69 22.07
CA GLY A 450 17.32 23.77 22.29
C GLY A 450 18.43 23.87 21.23
N GLY A 451 18.30 23.17 20.10
CA GLY A 451 19.20 23.34 18.93
C GLY A 451 20.60 22.74 19.08
N GLY A 452 20.76 21.69 19.91
CA GLY A 452 22.04 21.01 20.09
C GLY A 452 23.17 21.91 20.60
N SER A 453 24.42 21.63 20.20
CA SER A 453 25.61 22.31 20.76
C SER A 453 25.80 23.77 20.33
N GLN A 454 25.09 24.23 19.29
CA GLN A 454 25.23 25.57 18.72
C GLN A 454 24.21 26.58 19.30
N GLY A 455 23.13 26.09 19.92
CA GLY A 455 22.04 26.92 20.47
C GLY A 455 21.16 27.56 19.39
N ILE A 456 19.93 27.94 19.76
CA ILE A 456 18.94 28.56 18.85
C ILE A 456 19.08 30.08 18.82
N GLU A 457 19.24 30.64 17.61
CA GLU A 457 19.22 32.08 17.34
C GLU A 457 17.88 32.48 16.71
N VAL A 458 16.87 32.74 17.55
CA VAL A 458 15.49 33.03 17.11
C VAL A 458 15.44 34.11 16.01
N GLY A 459 14.79 33.78 14.89
CA GLY A 459 14.61 34.65 13.74
C GLY A 459 15.79 34.75 12.77
N GLN A 460 16.91 34.05 13.03
CA GLN A 460 17.96 33.85 12.03
C GLN A 460 17.55 32.79 10.98
N PRO A 461 18.27 32.70 9.84
CA PRO A 461 18.07 31.62 8.88
C PRO A 461 18.05 30.23 9.53
N PHE A 462 17.10 29.39 9.13
CA PHE A 462 16.89 28.02 9.63
C PHE A 462 16.68 27.93 11.14
N ASN A 463 16.29 29.03 11.79
CA ASN A 463 15.94 29.08 13.20
C ASN A 463 14.46 29.42 13.38
N PRO A 464 13.83 28.96 14.47
CA PRO A 464 12.43 29.23 14.74
C PRO A 464 12.17 30.73 14.87
N THR A 465 10.97 31.17 14.52
CA THR A 465 10.52 32.55 14.75
C THR A 465 9.58 32.68 15.94
N ASP A 466 9.04 31.57 16.41
CA ASP A 466 8.00 31.52 17.43
C ASP A 466 7.99 30.15 18.13
N VAL A 467 7.08 30.02 19.09
CA VAL A 467 6.94 28.84 19.96
C VAL A 467 6.19 27.67 19.31
N TRP A 468 5.78 27.78 18.04
CA TRP A 468 5.18 26.65 17.34
C TRP A 468 6.24 25.68 16.82
N CYS A 469 7.45 26.17 16.55
CA CYS A 469 8.60 25.39 16.10
C CYS A 469 8.37 24.62 14.78
N ASN A 470 7.43 25.07 13.96
CA ASN A 470 7.00 24.41 12.73
C ASN A 470 7.19 25.31 11.48
N ASN A 471 8.18 26.19 11.54
CA ASN A 471 8.46 27.18 10.50
C ASN A 471 8.69 26.53 9.13
N THR A 472 8.07 27.10 8.10
CA THR A 472 8.42 26.84 6.71
C THR A 472 9.57 27.75 6.30
N PHE A 473 10.70 27.19 5.89
CA PHE A 473 11.87 27.96 5.49
C PHE A 473 11.94 28.15 3.96
N ILE A 474 12.24 29.38 3.55
CA ILE A 474 12.36 29.76 2.14
C ILE A 474 13.73 29.32 1.62
N ARG A 475 13.73 28.65 0.46
CA ARG A 475 14.86 28.63 -0.47
C ARG A 475 14.62 29.68 -1.55
N THR A 476 15.63 30.50 -1.85
CA THR A 476 15.47 31.64 -2.77
C THR A 476 15.57 31.24 -4.25
N GLY A 477 16.22 30.11 -4.54
CA GLY A 477 16.46 29.62 -5.89
C GLY A 477 17.49 30.41 -6.68
N ASP A 478 18.33 31.21 -6.03
CA ASP A 478 19.35 32.04 -6.67
C ASP A 478 20.73 31.37 -6.79
N GLY A 479 20.83 30.11 -6.37
CA GLY A 479 22.07 29.34 -6.33
C GLY A 479 23.00 29.73 -5.18
N ASN A 480 22.52 30.50 -4.19
CA ASN A 480 23.29 30.92 -3.03
C ASN A 480 22.61 30.56 -1.70
N HIS A 481 23.10 29.49 -1.08
CA HIS A 481 22.63 29.00 0.23
C HIS A 481 22.69 30.05 1.36
N GLU A 482 23.56 31.06 1.27
CA GLU A 482 23.64 32.13 2.29
C GLU A 482 22.40 33.02 2.31
N THR A 483 21.59 32.99 1.25
CA THR A 483 20.34 33.77 1.15
C THR A 483 19.11 33.00 1.58
N ASP A 484 19.25 31.69 1.83
CA ASP A 484 18.17 30.79 2.20
C ASP A 484 17.85 30.86 3.70
N GLY A 485 16.79 30.17 4.10
CA GLY A 485 16.50 29.87 5.50
C GLY A 485 15.64 30.90 6.21
N ALA A 486 15.26 32.01 5.56
CA ALA A 486 14.27 32.92 6.13
C ALA A 486 12.91 32.23 6.27
N ALA A 487 12.20 32.45 7.38
CA ALA A 487 10.85 31.91 7.56
C ALA A 487 9.86 32.55 6.58
N ALA A 488 9.06 31.72 5.91
CA ALA A 488 7.99 32.17 5.05
C ALA A 488 6.84 32.76 5.87
N THR A 489 6.38 33.94 5.47
CA THR A 489 5.24 34.65 6.07
C THR A 489 4.03 34.69 5.13
N THR A 490 4.24 34.37 3.86
CA THR A 490 3.19 34.29 2.83
C THR A 490 3.54 33.20 1.83
N LEU A 491 2.52 32.55 1.26
CA LEU A 491 2.70 31.56 0.20
C LEU A 491 3.42 32.15 -1.02
N ALA A 492 3.15 33.42 -1.36
CA ALA A 492 3.78 34.11 -2.48
C ALA A 492 5.32 34.16 -2.43
N GLN A 493 5.92 34.06 -1.23
CA GLN A 493 7.38 34.01 -1.09
C GLN A 493 7.97 32.69 -1.61
N LEU A 494 7.18 31.62 -1.64
CA LEU A 494 7.58 30.30 -2.09
C LEU A 494 7.34 30.08 -3.60
N ILE A 495 6.60 30.98 -4.26
CA ILE A 495 6.21 30.80 -5.67
C ILE A 495 7.26 31.37 -6.63
N SER A 496 7.68 30.54 -7.57
CA SER A 496 8.47 30.88 -8.75
C SER A 496 7.58 31.35 -9.92
N ALA A 497 8.06 32.32 -10.68
CA ALA A 497 7.42 32.70 -11.94
C ALA A 497 7.58 31.61 -13.02
N THR A 498 8.72 30.93 -13.01
CA THR A 498 9.08 29.83 -13.91
C THR A 498 9.84 28.77 -13.12
N ALA A 499 9.67 27.51 -13.49
CA ALA A 499 10.39 26.39 -12.89
C ALA A 499 11.91 26.51 -13.05
N ALA A 500 12.65 25.96 -12.08
CA ALA A 500 14.09 25.80 -12.15
C ALA A 500 14.46 24.91 -13.37
N THR A 501 15.45 25.35 -14.15
CA THR A 501 15.91 24.62 -15.34
C THR A 501 17.12 23.78 -14.99
N ASN A 502 16.96 22.45 -14.98
CA ASN A 502 18.02 21.48 -14.67
C ASN A 502 18.83 21.85 -13.41
N PRO A 503 18.18 22.05 -12.25
CA PRO A 503 18.89 22.38 -11.02
C PRO A 503 19.86 21.25 -10.66
N THR A 504 21.10 21.60 -10.33
CA THR A 504 22.14 20.64 -9.88
C THR A 504 22.42 20.73 -8.38
N ASP A 505 21.71 21.61 -7.68
CA ASP A 505 21.86 21.92 -6.26
C ASP A 505 20.53 22.47 -5.74
N ILE A 506 20.21 22.18 -4.47
CA ILE A 506 18.95 22.58 -3.85
C ILE A 506 18.77 24.11 -3.80
N SER A 507 19.86 24.87 -3.66
CA SER A 507 19.83 26.34 -3.65
C SER A 507 19.43 26.96 -5.00
N ASN A 508 19.43 26.18 -6.10
CA ASN A 508 18.93 26.61 -7.40
C ASN A 508 17.40 26.55 -7.52
N ILE A 509 16.73 26.00 -6.51
CA ILE A 509 15.29 25.76 -6.51
C ILE A 509 14.67 26.72 -5.50
N LYS A 510 13.71 27.51 -5.95
CA LYS A 510 12.95 28.40 -5.06
C LYS A 510 11.75 27.63 -4.51
N GLY A 511 11.55 27.70 -3.20
CA GLY A 511 10.44 26.97 -2.56
C GLY A 511 10.74 26.63 -1.11
N THR A 512 10.38 25.41 -0.70
CA THR A 512 10.64 24.92 0.66
C THR A 512 10.89 23.41 0.68
N SER A 513 11.58 22.94 1.71
CA SER A 513 11.83 21.52 1.93
C SER A 513 10.74 20.90 2.80
N ILE A 514 10.38 19.66 2.48
CA ILE A 514 9.60 18.77 3.33
C ILE A 514 10.55 17.66 3.81
N TYR A 515 10.58 17.45 5.12
CA TYR A 515 11.45 16.46 5.76
C TYR A 515 10.64 15.26 6.23
N GLY A 516 11.14 14.06 5.91
CA GLY A 516 10.77 12.78 6.52
C GLY A 516 11.95 12.19 7.32
N ARG A 517 11.80 10.96 7.82
CA ARG A 517 12.81 10.30 8.67
C ARG A 517 14.18 10.21 7.98
N ASP A 518 14.21 9.81 6.71
CA ASP A 518 15.44 9.67 5.89
C ASP A 518 15.31 10.32 4.49
N LEU A 519 14.32 11.19 4.31
CA LEU A 519 13.97 11.77 3.02
C LEU A 519 13.85 13.30 3.13
N GLU A 520 14.52 14.04 2.25
CA GLU A 520 14.21 15.45 2.01
C GLU A 520 13.63 15.61 0.61
N VAL A 521 12.44 16.20 0.52
CA VAL A 521 11.81 16.58 -0.75
C VAL A 521 11.77 18.08 -0.85
N MET A 522 12.46 18.63 -1.84
CA MET A 522 12.36 20.04 -2.17
C MET A 522 11.13 20.29 -3.05
N VAL A 523 10.26 21.21 -2.63
CA VAL A 523 9.04 21.55 -3.36
C VAL A 523 9.20 22.94 -3.98
N GLU A 524 9.10 23.01 -5.30
CA GLU A 524 9.02 24.24 -6.07
C GLU A 524 7.58 24.52 -6.51
N PHE A 525 7.00 25.59 -5.97
CA PHE A 525 5.71 26.08 -6.41
C PHE A 525 5.90 27.03 -7.59
N VAL A 526 5.25 26.76 -8.72
CA VAL A 526 5.33 27.58 -9.93
C VAL A 526 3.98 28.22 -10.22
N THR A 527 4.03 29.46 -10.72
CA THR A 527 2.85 30.20 -11.16
C THR A 527 2.03 29.37 -12.14
N GLY A 528 0.71 29.32 -11.93
CA GLY A 528 -0.20 28.45 -12.68
C GLY A 528 -0.60 27.18 -11.94
N GLY A 529 -0.24 27.05 -10.65
CA GLY A 529 -0.65 25.93 -9.80
C GLY A 529 0.13 24.65 -10.09
N ILE A 530 1.38 24.76 -10.53
CA ILE A 530 2.27 23.62 -10.79
C ILE A 530 3.22 23.47 -9.61
N SER A 531 3.41 22.25 -9.11
CA SER A 531 4.41 21.91 -8.10
C SER A 531 5.42 20.94 -8.70
N ASN A 532 6.71 21.26 -8.60
CA ASN A 532 7.77 20.29 -8.89
C ASN A 532 8.34 19.77 -7.57
N PHE A 533 8.42 18.46 -7.43
CA PHE A 533 8.98 17.78 -6.26
C PHE A 533 10.33 17.18 -6.65
N TYR A 534 11.35 17.45 -5.87
CA TYR A 534 12.71 16.99 -6.10
C TYR A 534 13.20 16.21 -4.89
N THR A 535 13.53 14.94 -5.06
CA THR A 535 14.15 14.16 -3.99
C THR A 535 15.61 14.55 -3.82
N ILE A 536 16.02 14.82 -2.59
CA ILE A 536 17.35 15.30 -2.22
C ILE A 536 18.08 14.22 -1.43
N ARG A 537 19.22 13.77 -1.97
CA ARG A 537 20.13 12.88 -1.27
C ARG A 537 21.30 13.67 -0.69
N HIS A 538 21.49 13.57 0.62
CA HIS A 538 22.67 14.10 1.29
C HIS A 538 23.81 13.09 1.25
N GLN A 539 25.02 13.57 0.99
CA GLN A 539 26.23 12.77 0.98
C GLN A 539 27.23 13.40 1.95
N GLU A 540 27.79 12.60 2.85
CA GLU A 540 28.71 13.11 3.87
C GLU A 540 29.93 13.79 3.22
N GLY A 541 30.11 15.08 3.49
CA GLY A 541 31.22 15.88 2.97
C GLY A 541 31.17 16.17 1.47
N GLN A 542 30.03 15.96 0.80
CA GLN A 542 29.78 16.31 -0.61
C GLN A 542 28.55 17.22 -0.75
N ALA A 543 28.34 17.76 -1.96
CA ALA A 543 27.11 18.50 -2.26
C ALA A 543 25.91 17.54 -2.35
N SER A 544 24.73 18.02 -1.96
CA SER A 544 23.47 17.29 -2.11
C SER A 544 23.17 17.00 -3.58
N VAL A 545 22.63 15.82 -3.88
CA VAL A 545 22.27 15.40 -5.24
C VAL A 545 20.76 15.40 -5.41
N ILE A 546 20.28 15.92 -6.55
CA ILE A 546 18.88 15.84 -6.97
C ILE A 546 18.72 14.56 -7.78
N GLU A 547 17.87 13.64 -7.30
CA GLU A 547 17.73 12.29 -7.86
C GLU A 547 16.63 12.21 -8.92
N SER A 548 15.46 12.73 -8.59
CA SER A 548 14.25 12.60 -9.39
C SER A 548 13.45 13.90 -9.36
N LYS A 549 12.59 14.08 -10.37
CA LYS A 549 11.65 15.19 -10.45
C LYS A 549 10.25 14.65 -10.73
N LEU A 550 9.33 14.86 -9.80
CA LEU A 550 7.91 14.62 -10.00
C LEU A 550 7.19 15.96 -10.22
N VAL A 551 6.13 15.96 -11.02
CA VAL A 551 5.34 17.16 -11.32
C VAL A 551 3.89 16.93 -10.89
N GLY A 552 3.38 17.83 -10.07
CA GLY A 552 1.99 17.84 -9.61
C GLY A 552 1.37 19.22 -9.72
N SER A 553 0.23 19.40 -9.04
CA SER A 553 -0.49 20.67 -8.97
C SER A 553 -0.79 21.09 -7.53
N TRP A 554 -0.97 22.39 -7.29
CA TRP A 554 -1.27 22.95 -5.97
C TRP A 554 -2.28 24.11 -6.02
#